data_AF-A0A7K3WYU6-F1
#
_entry.id   AF-A0A7K3WYU6-F1
#
_cell.length_a   1.000
_cell.length_b   1.000
_cell.length_c   1.000
_cell.angle_alpha   90.00
_cell.angle_beta   90.00
_cell.angle_gamma   90.00
#
_symmetry.space_group_name_H-M   'P 1'
#
loop_
_entity.id
_entity.type
_entity.pdbx_description
1 polymer ?
#
loop_
_entity_poly.entity_id
_entity_poly.type
_entity_poly.pdbx_seq_one_letter_code
_entity_poly.pdbx_strand_id
1 'polypeptide(L)'
;MGELRKPFLLLALLAVALVVGLELGSALLTGGGDAGGALRDSAGRLGVELGDVGHVSEPAGRGTGQLALIDVVALWTTGLFSLSMVVPDRIQGRVQGVATLVFSIVLLIVAFVLLIVTFVELTIMVSLFLAAPFGTLAYLALWGFFPVGEASALLGLVLLLKLLWGGLLLLAQPRFLQNKGLVLLALTTLLCTVVLEFLHRLVPGILVSITDDLGALVFAVVAVVWALVLLIGSIPAIVKAVRTTATTSRPTRK
;
A
#
# COMPACT_ATOMS: atom_id res chain seq x y z
N MET A 1 -34.86 5.47 -8.15
CA MET A 1 -33.56 6.16 -8.23
C MET A 1 -32.98 6.20 -6.83
N GLY A 2 -31.88 5.49 -6.56
CA GLY A 2 -31.42 5.27 -5.19
C GLY A 2 -30.67 6.47 -4.62
N GLU A 3 -31.17 7.01 -3.52
CA GLU A 3 -30.43 7.95 -2.67
C GLU A 3 -29.13 7.32 -2.18
N LEU A 4 -28.09 8.13 -2.01
CA LEU A 4 -26.81 7.70 -1.47
C LEU A 4 -27.01 7.16 -0.05
N ARG A 5 -26.72 5.87 0.16
CA ARG A 5 -26.86 5.26 1.49
C ARG A 5 -25.65 5.58 2.35
N LYS A 6 -25.71 6.75 2.98
CA LYS A 6 -24.72 7.35 3.91
C LYS A 6 -24.03 6.36 4.86
N PRO A 7 -24.74 5.48 5.60
CA PRO A 7 -24.08 4.60 6.58
C PRO A 7 -23.09 3.63 5.92
N PHE A 8 -23.43 3.07 4.75
CA PHE A 8 -22.54 2.15 4.05
C PHE A 8 -21.28 2.85 3.53
N LEU A 9 -21.39 4.12 3.09
CA LEU A 9 -20.23 4.88 2.65
C LEU A 9 -19.28 5.21 3.81
N LEU A 10 -19.81 5.54 4.99
CA LEU A 10 -19.00 5.78 6.19
C LEU A 10 -18.31 4.50 6.68
N LEU A 11 -19.02 3.36 6.66
CA LEU A 11 -18.42 2.06 6.97
C LEU A 11 -17.34 1.67 5.94
N ALA A 12 -17.56 1.97 4.65
CA ALA A 12 -16.54 1.76 3.63
C ALA A 12 -15.29 2.61 3.92
N LEU A 13 -15.47 3.89 4.28
CA LEU A 13 -14.37 4.77 4.65
C LEU A 13 -13.59 4.23 5.85
N LEU A 14 -14.29 3.73 6.88
CA LEU A 14 -13.66 3.10 8.03
C LEU A 14 -12.88 1.84 7.65
N ALA A 15 -13.47 0.97 6.81
CA ALA A 15 -12.82 -0.26 6.37
C ALA A 15 -11.50 0.03 5.64
N VAL A 16 -11.49 0.97 4.69
CA VAL A 16 -10.26 1.32 3.97
C VAL A 16 -9.26 2.09 4.84
N ALA A 17 -9.72 2.85 5.84
CA ALA A 17 -8.82 3.46 6.82
C ALA A 17 -8.11 2.41 7.69
N LEU A 18 -8.83 1.35 8.10
CA LEU A 18 -8.23 0.23 8.83
C LEU A 18 -7.23 -0.54 7.97
N VAL A 19 -7.52 -0.75 6.69
CA VAL A 19 -6.57 -1.34 5.73
C VAL A 19 -5.26 -0.58 5.72
N VAL A 20 -5.30 0.73 5.47
CA VAL A 20 -4.09 1.57 5.42
C VAL A 20 -3.36 1.56 6.77
N GLY A 21 -4.10 1.58 7.89
CA GLY A 21 -3.51 1.49 9.22
C GLY A 21 -2.76 0.18 9.48
N LEU A 22 -3.33 -0.96 9.06
CA LEU A 22 -2.69 -2.27 9.19
C LEU A 22 -1.47 -2.41 8.29
N GLU A 23 -1.53 -1.92 7.05
CA GLU A 23 -0.40 -1.99 6.13
C GLU A 23 0.75 -1.09 6.59
N LEU A 24 0.49 0.17 6.99
CA LEU A 24 1.52 1.05 7.56
C LEU A 24 2.10 0.51 8.89
N GLY A 25 1.28 -0.19 9.67
CA GLY A 25 1.67 -0.81 10.93
C GLY A 25 2.32 -2.19 10.76
N SER A 26 2.40 -2.76 9.55
CA SER A 26 2.78 -4.16 9.37
C SER A 26 4.17 -4.47 9.92
N ALA A 27 5.13 -3.55 9.74
CA ALA A 27 6.50 -3.73 10.24
C ALA A 27 6.57 -3.82 11.77
N LEU A 28 5.63 -3.21 12.49
CA LEU A 28 5.52 -3.30 13.95
C LEU A 28 4.78 -4.57 14.40
N LEU A 29 3.95 -5.14 13.53
CA LEU A 29 3.11 -6.29 13.84
C LEU A 29 3.76 -7.63 13.49
N THR A 30 4.61 -7.66 12.46
CA THR A 30 5.25 -8.89 11.94
C THR A 30 6.78 -8.82 11.96
N GLY A 31 7.38 -7.77 12.53
CA GLY A 31 8.83 -7.60 12.61
C GLY A 31 9.33 -7.71 14.04
N GLY A 32 10.54 -8.27 14.22
CA GLY A 32 11.21 -8.30 15.53
C GLY A 32 10.88 -9.51 16.41
N GLY A 33 10.21 -10.53 15.87
CA GLY A 33 9.98 -11.81 16.54
C GLY A 33 11.27 -12.60 16.79
N ASP A 34 11.25 -13.50 17.78
CA ASP A 34 12.38 -14.41 18.05
C ASP A 34 12.37 -15.59 17.07
N ALA A 35 13.28 -15.57 16.11
CA ALA A 35 13.52 -16.65 15.16
C ALA A 35 14.32 -17.82 15.78
N GLY A 36 14.78 -17.70 17.04
CA GLY A 36 15.55 -18.72 17.73
C GLY A 36 14.84 -20.07 17.82
N GLY A 37 13.52 -20.08 17.96
CA GLY A 37 12.70 -21.30 17.94
C GLY A 37 12.73 -22.01 16.59
N ALA A 38 12.52 -21.28 15.49
CA ALA A 38 12.53 -21.83 14.13
C ALA A 38 13.93 -22.36 13.73
N LEU A 39 14.98 -21.67 14.16
CA LEU A 39 16.35 -22.09 13.94
C LEU A 39 16.69 -23.38 14.73
N ARG A 40 16.26 -23.49 15.99
CA ARG A 40 16.43 -24.72 16.79
C ARG A 40 15.69 -25.90 16.20
N ASP A 41 14.45 -25.72 15.74
CA ASP A 41 13.69 -26.79 15.07
C ASP A 41 14.39 -27.25 13.78
N SER A 42 14.88 -26.30 12.98
CA SER A 42 15.61 -26.59 11.73
C SER A 42 16.92 -27.36 11.99
N ALA A 43 17.68 -26.96 13.01
CA ALA A 43 18.92 -27.64 13.39
C ALA A 43 18.66 -29.03 13.98
N GLY A 44 17.61 -29.19 14.79
CA GLY A 44 17.19 -30.48 15.32
C GLY A 44 16.86 -31.49 14.21
N ARG A 45 16.18 -31.05 13.13
CA ARG A 45 15.90 -31.90 11.96
C ARG A 45 17.16 -32.36 11.22
N LEU A 46 18.23 -31.57 11.29
CA LEU A 46 19.53 -31.88 10.69
C LEU A 46 20.46 -32.63 11.65
N GLY A 47 20.02 -32.93 12.87
CA GLY A 47 20.85 -33.57 13.90
C GLY A 47 21.98 -32.69 14.42
N VAL A 48 21.87 -31.37 14.26
CA VAL A 48 22.88 -30.40 14.72
C VAL A 48 22.45 -29.86 16.08
N GLU A 49 23.26 -30.12 17.11
CA GLU A 49 23.10 -29.48 18.41
C GLU A 49 23.59 -28.04 18.33
N LEU A 50 22.67 -27.10 18.49
CA LEU A 50 23.00 -25.70 18.65
C LEU A 50 23.34 -25.42 20.11
N GLY A 51 24.43 -24.69 20.35
CA GLY A 51 24.73 -24.11 21.66
C GLY A 51 23.74 -22.99 22.04
N ASP A 52 24.12 -22.14 22.99
CA ASP A 52 23.31 -20.97 23.35
C ASP A 52 23.27 -19.98 22.17
N VAL A 53 22.19 -20.04 21.38
CA VAL A 53 22.00 -19.22 20.19
C VAL A 53 21.60 -17.82 20.64
N GLY A 54 22.37 -16.81 20.24
CA GLY A 54 21.97 -15.41 20.46
C GLY A 54 20.62 -15.09 19.82
N HIS A 55 19.95 -14.03 20.28
CA HIS A 55 18.65 -13.60 19.74
C HIS A 55 18.72 -13.38 18.23
N VAL A 56 18.12 -14.30 17.45
CA VAL A 56 17.92 -14.14 16.01
C VAL A 56 16.57 -13.45 15.83
N SER A 57 16.57 -12.28 15.19
CA SER A 57 15.35 -11.51 14.97
C SER A 57 14.80 -11.77 13.58
N GLU A 58 13.48 -11.87 13.47
CA GLU A 58 12.80 -11.91 12.18
C GLU A 58 12.81 -10.51 11.53
N PRO A 59 13.16 -10.41 10.23
CA PRO A 59 13.09 -9.16 9.48
C PRO A 59 11.62 -8.78 9.22
N ALA A 60 11.33 -7.48 9.28
CA ALA A 60 10.04 -6.96 8.84
C ALA A 60 9.96 -6.96 7.30
N GLY A 61 8.95 -7.61 6.73
CA GLY A 61 8.66 -7.52 5.30
C GLY A 61 8.20 -6.11 4.88
N ARG A 62 8.65 -5.66 3.71
CA ARG A 62 8.31 -4.35 3.13
C ARG A 62 7.15 -4.42 2.15
N GLY A 63 6.89 -5.57 1.56
CA GLY A 63 5.83 -5.77 0.56
C GLY A 63 4.47 -5.29 1.08
N THR A 64 4.10 -5.73 2.29
CA THR A 64 2.84 -5.34 2.90
C THR A 64 2.78 -3.85 3.25
N GLY A 65 3.88 -3.29 3.76
CA GLY A 65 3.96 -1.86 4.05
C GLY A 65 3.83 -0.98 2.81
N GLN A 66 4.32 -1.43 1.65
CA GLN A 66 4.24 -0.67 0.40
C GLN A 66 2.90 -0.81 -0.34
N LEU A 67 2.07 -1.81 0.00
CA LEU A 67 0.67 -1.81 -0.43
C LEU A 67 -0.09 -0.55 0.03
N ALA A 68 0.31 0.02 1.18
CA ALA A 68 -0.29 1.23 1.72
C ALA A 68 -0.20 2.43 0.75
N LEU A 69 0.79 2.44 -0.15
CA LEU A 69 0.93 3.50 -1.17
C LEU A 69 -0.22 3.47 -2.19
N ILE A 70 -0.77 2.30 -2.46
CA ILE A 70 -1.92 2.12 -3.35
C ILE A 70 -3.20 2.38 -2.55
N ASP A 71 -3.26 1.90 -1.32
CA ASP A 71 -4.49 1.96 -0.51
C ASP A 71 -4.78 3.33 0.06
N VAL A 72 -3.74 4.14 0.29
CA VAL A 72 -3.93 5.54 0.64
C VAL A 72 -4.64 6.30 -0.50
N VAL A 73 -4.50 5.87 -1.76
CA VAL A 73 -5.28 6.42 -2.88
C VAL A 73 -6.75 6.00 -2.80
N ALA A 74 -7.03 4.76 -2.41
CA ALA A 74 -8.39 4.27 -2.19
C ALA A 74 -9.07 4.99 -1.02
N LEU A 75 -8.35 5.19 0.08
CA LEU A 75 -8.77 5.98 1.23
C LEU A 75 -9.03 7.43 0.84
N TRP A 76 -8.09 8.08 0.13
CA TRP A 76 -8.23 9.44 -0.35
C TRP A 76 -9.48 9.61 -1.22
N THR A 77 -9.66 8.73 -2.20
CA THR A 77 -10.77 8.77 -3.14
C THR A 77 -12.12 8.56 -2.42
N THR A 78 -12.18 7.58 -1.51
CA THR A 78 -13.38 7.31 -0.68
C THR A 78 -13.67 8.47 0.26
N GLY A 79 -12.63 9.08 0.84
CA GLY A 79 -12.72 10.26 1.69
C GLY A 79 -13.28 11.46 0.95
N LEU A 80 -12.83 11.71 -0.28
CA LEU A 80 -13.38 12.78 -1.13
C LEU A 80 -14.87 12.57 -1.45
N PHE A 81 -15.30 11.33 -1.72
CA PHE A 81 -16.72 11.03 -1.89
C PHE A 81 -17.52 11.27 -0.61
N SER A 82 -16.96 10.89 0.54
CA SER A 82 -17.61 11.11 1.83
C SER A 82 -17.71 12.60 2.18
N LEU A 83 -16.68 13.38 1.86
CA LEU A 83 -16.62 14.83 2.09
C LEU A 83 -17.69 15.59 1.29
N SER A 84 -18.07 15.09 0.12
CA SER A 84 -19.15 15.66 -0.71
C SER A 84 -20.50 15.73 -0.02
N MET A 85 -20.70 14.93 1.04
CA MET A 85 -21.95 14.89 1.77
C MET A 85 -22.13 16.05 2.75
N VAL A 86 -21.03 16.73 3.08
CA VAL A 86 -20.99 17.81 4.08
C VAL A 86 -20.66 19.15 3.42
N VAL A 87 -19.82 19.14 2.38
CA VAL A 87 -19.31 20.35 1.74
C VAL A 87 -20.19 20.76 0.55
N PRO A 88 -20.60 22.03 0.43
CA PRO A 88 -21.34 22.51 -0.73
C PRO A 88 -20.55 22.36 -2.05
N ASP A 89 -21.23 21.94 -3.12
CA ASP A 89 -20.67 21.63 -4.45
C ASP A 89 -19.74 22.72 -5.01
N ARG A 90 -20.03 23.99 -4.69
CA ARG A 90 -19.30 25.17 -5.18
C ARG A 90 -17.86 25.21 -4.64
N ILE A 91 -17.68 24.79 -3.39
CA ILE A 91 -16.39 24.81 -2.68
C ILE A 91 -15.66 23.50 -2.96
N GLN A 92 -16.41 22.39 -2.98
CA GLN A 92 -15.86 21.05 -3.12
C GLN A 92 -15.00 20.92 -4.38
N GLY A 93 -15.48 21.35 -5.55
CA GLY A 93 -14.71 21.18 -6.79
C GLY A 93 -13.37 21.92 -6.83
N ARG A 94 -13.24 23.06 -6.14
CA ARG A 94 -11.97 23.83 -6.08
C ARG A 94 -11.01 23.23 -5.06
N VAL A 95 -11.51 23.00 -3.84
CA VAL A 95 -10.70 22.45 -2.74
C VAL A 95 -10.24 21.04 -3.07
N GLN A 96 -11.12 20.20 -3.63
CA GLN A 96 -10.78 18.85 -4.05
C GLN A 96 -9.67 18.82 -5.11
N GLY A 97 -9.69 19.75 -6.07
CA GLY A 97 -8.65 19.83 -7.10
C GLY A 97 -7.28 20.14 -6.53
N VAL A 98 -7.19 21.19 -5.69
CA VAL A 98 -5.94 21.59 -5.03
C VAL A 98 -5.46 20.51 -4.07
N ALA A 99 -6.37 19.94 -3.28
CA ALA A 99 -6.04 18.87 -2.34
C ALA A 99 -5.52 17.62 -3.07
N THR A 100 -6.13 17.24 -4.20
CA THR A 100 -5.68 16.11 -5.02
C THR A 100 -4.33 16.38 -5.67
N LEU A 101 -4.07 17.61 -6.11
CA LEU A 101 -2.74 18.02 -6.60
C LEU A 101 -1.67 17.81 -5.52
N VAL A 102 -1.87 18.39 -4.33
CA VAL A 102 -0.91 18.25 -3.22
C VAL A 102 -0.73 16.80 -2.84
N PHE A 103 -1.82 16.05 -2.67
CA PHE A 103 -1.78 14.62 -2.38
C PHE A 103 -1.00 13.83 -3.44
N SER A 104 -1.23 14.09 -4.73
CA SER A 104 -0.52 13.40 -5.81
C SER A 104 0.98 13.69 -5.83
N ILE A 105 1.40 14.92 -5.52
CA ILE A 105 2.82 15.29 -5.43
C ILE A 105 3.47 14.58 -4.24
N VAL A 106 2.82 14.59 -3.07
CA VAL A 106 3.32 13.91 -1.88
C VAL A 106 3.43 12.41 -2.14
N LEU A 107 2.39 11.79 -2.71
CA LEU A 107 2.39 10.38 -3.06
C LEU A 107 3.51 10.05 -4.05
N LEU A 108 3.72 10.88 -5.07
CA LEU A 108 4.79 10.70 -6.05
C LEU A 108 6.17 10.72 -5.39
N ILE A 109 6.43 11.69 -4.51
CA ILE A 109 7.70 11.82 -3.80
C ILE A 109 7.92 10.62 -2.88
N VAL A 110 6.93 10.26 -2.05
CA VAL A 110 7.04 9.15 -1.11
C VAL A 110 7.23 7.82 -1.85
N ALA A 111 6.44 7.56 -2.88
CA ALA A 111 6.56 6.34 -3.69
C ALA A 111 7.92 6.25 -4.37
N PHE A 112 8.45 7.36 -4.88
CA PHE A 112 9.77 7.40 -5.52
C PHE A 112 10.91 7.16 -4.53
N VAL A 113 10.85 7.75 -3.34
CA VAL A 113 11.83 7.50 -2.27
C VAL A 113 11.82 6.03 -1.85
N LEU A 114 10.64 5.47 -1.60
CA LEU A 114 10.51 4.06 -1.21
C LEU A 114 10.93 3.09 -2.32
N LEU A 115 10.68 3.45 -3.59
CA LEU A 115 11.20 2.71 -4.75
C LEU A 115 12.72 2.61 -4.72
N ILE A 116 13.42 3.72 -4.46
CA ILE A 116 14.88 3.74 -4.36
C ILE A 116 15.36 2.89 -3.18
N VAL A 117 14.74 3.05 -2.01
CA VAL A 117 15.12 2.30 -0.80
C VAL A 117 15.01 0.80 -1.04
N THR A 118 13.87 0.34 -1.55
CA THR A 118 13.64 -1.09 -1.85
C THR A 118 14.54 -1.58 -2.96
N PHE A 119 14.81 -0.78 -3.99
CA PHE A 119 15.74 -1.17 -5.05
C PHE A 119 17.15 -1.40 -4.52
N VAL A 120 17.65 -0.52 -3.64
CA VAL A 120 18.96 -0.65 -3.01
C VAL A 120 19.00 -1.89 -2.12
N GLU A 121 17.99 -2.08 -1.28
CA GLU A 121 17.90 -3.25 -0.39
C GLU A 121 17.85 -4.57 -1.15
N LEU A 122 16.99 -4.66 -2.17
CA LEU A 122 16.91 -5.83 -3.04
C LEU A 122 18.27 -6.13 -3.71
N THR A 123 18.98 -5.10 -4.18
CA THR A 123 20.31 -5.25 -4.77
C THR A 123 21.30 -5.82 -3.75
N ILE A 124 21.29 -5.33 -2.51
CA ILE A 124 22.14 -5.84 -1.42
C ILE A 124 21.78 -7.30 -1.10
N MET A 125 20.50 -7.62 -0.95
CA MET A 125 20.03 -8.97 -0.63
C MET A 125 20.45 -9.98 -1.69
N VAL A 126 20.22 -9.67 -2.97
CA VAL A 126 20.63 -10.52 -4.10
C VAL A 126 22.16 -10.64 -4.14
N SER A 127 22.90 -9.54 -3.99
CA SER A 127 24.36 -9.58 -4.00
C SER A 127 24.94 -10.45 -2.89
N LEU A 128 24.40 -10.34 -1.67
CA LEU A 128 24.81 -11.16 -0.54
C LEU A 128 24.46 -12.63 -0.78
N PHE A 129 23.24 -12.94 -1.22
CA PHE A 129 22.81 -14.31 -1.47
C PHE A 129 23.72 -15.04 -2.48
N LEU A 130 24.13 -14.36 -3.55
CA LEU A 130 25.02 -14.92 -4.59
C LEU A 130 26.51 -14.93 -4.22
N ALA A 131 26.93 -14.17 -3.21
CA ALA A 131 28.33 -14.07 -2.79
C ALA A 131 28.75 -15.24 -1.87
N ALA A 132 28.72 -16.46 -2.38
CA ALA A 132 29.11 -17.65 -1.61
C ALA A 132 30.62 -17.65 -1.26
N PRO A 133 31.01 -18.14 -0.06
CA PRO A 133 30.15 -18.65 1.01
C PRO A 133 29.69 -17.58 2.02
N PHE A 134 30.52 -16.55 2.27
CA PHE A 134 30.32 -15.63 3.40
C PHE A 134 29.14 -14.66 3.20
N GLY A 135 28.89 -14.20 1.98
CA GLY A 135 27.74 -13.35 1.68
C GLY A 135 26.43 -14.08 1.87
N THR A 136 26.34 -15.34 1.44
CA THR A 136 25.14 -16.16 1.62
C THR A 136 24.85 -16.38 3.10
N LEU A 137 25.88 -16.59 3.93
CA LEU A 137 25.72 -16.67 5.38
C LEU A 137 25.21 -15.35 5.98
N ALA A 138 25.74 -14.21 5.54
CA ALA A 138 25.26 -12.90 5.97
C ALA A 138 23.79 -12.66 5.56
N TYR A 139 23.41 -13.06 4.34
CA TYR A 139 22.02 -13.00 3.89
C TYR A 139 21.10 -13.86 4.77
N LEU A 140 21.47 -15.11 5.03
CA LEU A 140 20.67 -16.03 5.84
C LEU A 140 20.54 -15.54 7.29
N ALA A 141 21.58 -14.91 7.82
CA ALA A 141 21.56 -14.35 9.17
C ALA A 141 20.61 -13.15 9.30
N LEU A 142 20.50 -12.30 8.28
CA LEU A 142 19.65 -11.10 8.33
C LEU A 142 18.23 -11.34 7.81
N TRP A 143 18.07 -12.16 6.77
CA TRP A 143 16.81 -12.31 6.03
C TRP A 143 16.34 -13.75 5.85
N GLY A 144 17.05 -14.74 6.40
CA GLY A 144 16.73 -16.16 6.20
C GLY A 144 15.45 -16.64 6.90
N PHE A 145 14.96 -15.90 7.90
CA PHE A 145 13.83 -16.29 8.75
C PHE A 145 12.64 -15.34 8.58
N PHE A 146 12.00 -15.38 7.41
CA PHE A 146 10.82 -14.55 7.14
C PHE A 146 9.55 -15.14 7.79
N PRO A 147 8.73 -14.36 8.51
CA PRO A 147 7.51 -14.83 9.16
C PRO A 147 6.34 -14.96 8.18
N VAL A 148 6.41 -15.95 7.29
CA VAL A 148 5.41 -16.19 6.22
C VAL A 148 3.99 -16.35 6.81
N GLY A 149 3.87 -17.02 7.95
CA GLY A 149 2.57 -17.27 8.59
C GLY A 149 1.90 -15.99 9.08
N GLU A 150 2.65 -15.12 9.76
CA GLU A 150 2.14 -13.85 10.28
C GLU A 150 1.84 -12.88 9.13
N ALA A 151 2.74 -12.80 8.14
CA ALA A 151 2.53 -12.00 6.93
C ALA A 151 1.25 -12.44 6.19
N SER A 152 1.05 -13.75 6.01
CA SER A 152 -0.14 -14.31 5.35
C SER A 152 -1.43 -14.04 6.13
N ALA A 153 -1.40 -14.13 7.46
CA ALA A 153 -2.54 -13.81 8.30
C ALA A 153 -2.93 -12.32 8.18
N LEU A 154 -1.93 -11.42 8.20
CA LEU A 154 -2.15 -9.99 8.05
C LEU A 154 -2.67 -9.64 6.64
N LEU A 155 -2.10 -10.22 5.59
CA LEU A 155 -2.58 -10.05 4.21
C LEU A 155 -4.00 -10.60 4.01
N GLY A 156 -4.34 -11.73 4.64
CA GLY A 156 -5.69 -12.27 4.63
C GLY A 156 -6.71 -11.32 5.26
N LEU A 157 -6.36 -10.71 6.40
CA LEU A 157 -7.19 -9.70 7.05
C LEU A 157 -7.34 -8.42 6.19
N VAL A 158 -6.24 -7.94 5.62
CA VAL A 158 -6.21 -6.79 4.71
C VAL A 158 -7.09 -7.05 3.48
N LEU A 159 -6.98 -8.22 2.86
CA LEU A 159 -7.79 -8.61 1.71
C LEU A 159 -9.29 -8.66 2.07
N LEU A 160 -9.63 -9.24 3.23
CA LEU A 160 -11.01 -9.27 3.72
C LEU A 160 -11.58 -7.85 3.88
N LEU A 161 -10.81 -6.93 4.47
CA LEU A 161 -11.22 -5.54 4.64
C LEU A 161 -11.35 -4.81 3.29
N LYS A 162 -10.51 -5.10 2.30
CA LYS A 162 -10.64 -4.57 0.93
C LYS A 162 -11.90 -5.06 0.24
N LEU A 163 -12.23 -6.34 0.38
CA LEU A 163 -13.48 -6.90 -0.14
C LEU A 163 -14.69 -6.29 0.55
N LEU A 164 -14.62 -6.10 1.87
CA LEU A 164 -15.67 -5.42 2.64
C LEU A 164 -15.83 -3.96 2.17
N TRP A 165 -14.75 -3.21 2.02
CA TRP A 165 -14.77 -1.85 1.47
C TRP A 165 -15.44 -1.80 0.09
N GLY A 166 -15.01 -2.68 -0.84
CA GLY A 166 -15.61 -2.78 -2.18
C GLY A 166 -17.11 -3.11 -2.12
N GLY A 167 -17.49 -4.11 -1.33
CA GLY A 167 -18.89 -4.50 -1.13
C GLY A 167 -19.74 -3.38 -0.54
N LEU A 168 -19.24 -2.69 0.49
CA LEU A 168 -19.92 -1.55 1.12
C LEU A 168 -20.07 -0.37 0.16
N LEU A 169 -19.09 -0.09 -0.69
CA LEU A 169 -19.23 0.91 -1.75
C LEU A 169 -20.37 0.55 -2.71
N LEU A 170 -20.45 -0.70 -3.17
CA LEU A 170 -21.53 -1.14 -4.05
C LEU A 170 -22.91 -1.02 -3.40
N LEU A 171 -23.01 -1.37 -2.11
CA LEU A 171 -24.23 -1.22 -1.32
C LEU A 171 -24.58 0.26 -1.07
N ALA A 172 -23.58 1.14 -0.97
CA ALA A 172 -23.78 2.58 -0.78
C ALA A 172 -24.39 3.23 -2.02
N GLN A 173 -23.86 2.92 -3.22
CA GLN A 173 -24.39 3.39 -4.50
C GLN A 173 -23.86 2.54 -5.67
N PRO A 174 -24.72 1.79 -6.39
CA PRO A 174 -24.29 0.94 -7.53
C PRO A 174 -23.61 1.71 -8.67
N ARG A 175 -23.88 3.01 -8.80
CA ARG A 175 -23.25 3.88 -9.81
C ARG A 175 -21.73 4.01 -9.62
N PHE A 176 -21.18 3.63 -8.46
CA PHE A 176 -19.73 3.56 -8.29
C PHE A 176 -19.06 2.59 -9.28
N LEU A 177 -19.77 1.55 -9.76
CA LEU A 177 -19.28 0.69 -10.85
C LEU A 177 -19.13 1.40 -12.20
N GLN A 178 -19.81 2.54 -12.38
CA GLN A 178 -19.69 3.34 -13.60
C GLN A 178 -18.45 4.25 -13.55
N ASN A 179 -17.87 4.47 -12.36
CA ASN A 179 -16.64 5.22 -12.21
C ASN A 179 -15.44 4.31 -12.48
N LYS A 180 -14.96 4.35 -13.73
CA LYS A 180 -13.80 3.57 -14.19
C LYS A 180 -12.56 3.74 -13.32
N GLY A 181 -12.32 4.95 -12.80
CA GLY A 181 -11.17 5.22 -11.93
C GLY A 181 -11.26 4.47 -10.61
N LEU A 182 -12.42 4.52 -9.95
CA LEU A 182 -12.66 3.80 -8.69
C LEU A 182 -12.63 2.28 -8.88
N VAL A 183 -13.21 1.78 -9.98
CA VAL A 183 -13.18 0.34 -10.31
C VAL A 183 -11.75 -0.13 -10.56
N LEU A 184 -10.97 0.60 -11.37
CA LEU A 184 -9.57 0.27 -11.64
C LEU A 184 -8.74 0.28 -10.34
N LEU A 185 -8.97 1.26 -9.48
CA LEU A 185 -8.31 1.37 -8.18
C LEU A 185 -8.63 0.19 -7.28
N ALA A 186 -9.91 -0.17 -7.16
CA ALA A 186 -10.36 -1.31 -6.39
C ALA A 186 -9.77 -2.63 -6.91
N LEU A 187 -9.72 -2.81 -8.23
CA LEU A 187 -9.07 -3.98 -8.82
C LEU A 187 -7.56 -4.00 -8.59
N THR A 188 -6.89 -2.84 -8.65
CA THR A 188 -5.45 -2.76 -8.45
C THR A 188 -5.07 -3.13 -7.01
N THR A 189 -5.75 -2.57 -6.01
CA THR A 189 -5.46 -2.92 -4.60
C THR A 189 -5.71 -4.40 -4.30
N LEU A 190 -6.82 -4.96 -4.80
CA LEU A 190 -7.13 -6.38 -4.63
C LEU A 190 -6.08 -7.26 -5.33
N LEU A 191 -5.72 -6.92 -6.57
CA LEU A 191 -4.74 -7.67 -7.35
C LEU A 191 -3.37 -7.64 -6.68
N CYS A 192 -2.89 -6.46 -6.25
CA CYS A 192 -1.59 -6.35 -5.58
C CYS A 192 -1.54 -7.18 -4.28
N THR A 193 -2.62 -7.20 -3.51
CA THR A 193 -2.72 -8.03 -2.29
C THR A 193 -2.64 -9.52 -2.60
N VAL A 194 -3.41 -9.97 -3.59
CA VAL A 194 -3.41 -11.38 -4.03
C VAL A 194 -2.07 -11.78 -4.62
N VAL A 195 -1.44 -10.90 -5.41
CA VAL A 195 -0.12 -11.14 -5.99
C VAL A 195 0.93 -11.25 -4.90
N LEU A 196 0.91 -10.40 -3.87
CA LEU A 196 1.86 -10.49 -2.76
C LEU A 196 1.73 -11.82 -2.01
N GLU A 197 0.50 -12.21 -1.67
CA GLU A 197 0.23 -13.48 -0.98
C GLU A 197 0.70 -14.67 -1.82
N PHE A 198 0.47 -14.62 -3.13
CA PHE A 198 0.94 -15.65 -4.06
C PHE A 198 2.47 -15.71 -4.11
N LEU A 199 3.13 -14.55 -4.15
CA LEU A 199 4.58 -14.42 -4.16
C LEU A 199 5.21 -15.03 -2.88
N HIS A 200 4.62 -14.81 -1.70
CA HIS A 200 5.10 -15.39 -0.44
C HIS A 200 4.99 -16.92 -0.39
N ARG A 201 4.02 -17.52 -1.10
CA ARG A 201 3.81 -18.98 -1.11
C ARG A 201 4.51 -19.70 -2.27
N LEU A 202 5.01 -18.97 -3.27
CA LEU A 202 5.61 -19.55 -4.46
C LEU A 202 7.05 -20.01 -4.24
N VAL A 203 7.82 -19.27 -3.44
CA VAL A 203 9.26 -19.47 -3.27
C VAL A 203 9.58 -20.21 -1.97
N PRO A 204 10.72 -20.94 -1.89
CA PRO A 204 11.17 -21.53 -0.64
C PRO A 204 11.45 -20.44 0.41
N GLY A 205 11.25 -20.76 1.69
CA GLY A 205 11.27 -19.79 2.81
C GLY A 205 12.45 -18.82 2.80
N ILE A 206 13.66 -19.31 2.50
CA ILE A 206 14.88 -18.50 2.45
C ILE A 206 14.87 -17.42 1.35
N LEU A 207 14.06 -17.54 0.30
CA LEU A 207 13.92 -16.57 -0.79
C LEU A 207 12.70 -15.67 -0.64
N VAL A 208 11.86 -15.88 0.39
CA VAL A 208 10.63 -15.10 0.60
C VAL A 208 10.96 -13.63 0.82
N SER A 209 11.99 -13.31 1.60
CA SER A 209 12.40 -11.92 1.85
C SER A 209 12.76 -11.17 0.56
N ILE A 210 13.51 -11.80 -0.36
CA ILE A 210 13.82 -11.21 -1.68
C ILE A 210 12.54 -10.99 -2.49
N THR A 211 11.63 -11.95 -2.43
CA THR A 211 10.38 -11.95 -3.20
C THR A 211 9.37 -10.94 -2.65
N ASP A 212 9.36 -10.72 -1.35
CA ASP A 212 8.60 -9.67 -0.67
C ASP A 212 9.09 -8.27 -1.11
N ASP A 213 10.41 -8.04 -1.11
CA ASP A 213 11.00 -6.78 -1.59
C ASP A 213 10.79 -6.55 -3.09
N LEU A 214 10.79 -7.62 -3.89
CA LEU A 214 10.41 -7.53 -5.30
C LEU A 214 8.94 -7.11 -5.46
N GLY A 215 8.03 -7.65 -4.64
CA GLY A 215 6.63 -7.24 -4.59
C GLY A 215 6.51 -5.76 -4.21
N ALA A 216 7.23 -5.35 -3.18
CA ALA A 216 7.30 -3.97 -2.71
C ALA A 216 7.73 -3.03 -3.87
N LEU A 217 8.83 -3.36 -4.56
CA LEU A 217 9.33 -2.59 -5.71
C LEU A 217 8.25 -2.40 -6.79
N VAL A 218 7.52 -3.46 -7.14
CA VAL A 218 6.43 -3.40 -8.10
C VAL A 218 5.30 -2.50 -7.60
N PHE A 219 4.93 -2.57 -6.31
CA PHE A 219 3.88 -1.73 -5.74
C PHE A 219 4.26 -0.25 -5.70
N ALA A 220 5.53 0.07 -5.44
CA ALA A 220 6.02 1.43 -5.55
C ALA A 220 5.89 1.98 -6.98
N VAL A 221 6.20 1.17 -8.00
CA VAL A 221 5.98 1.54 -9.41
C VAL A 221 4.49 1.77 -9.71
N VAL A 222 3.62 0.87 -9.26
CA VAL A 222 2.16 1.00 -9.42
C VAL A 222 1.64 2.27 -8.73
N ALA A 223 2.15 2.60 -7.54
CA ALA A 223 1.80 3.82 -6.83
C ALA A 223 2.27 5.08 -7.57
N VAL A 224 3.47 5.07 -8.17
CA VAL A 224 3.94 6.16 -9.05
C VAL A 224 2.98 6.36 -10.23
N VAL A 225 2.54 5.27 -10.88
CA VAL A 225 1.56 5.35 -11.98
C VAL A 225 0.25 6.00 -11.50
N TRP A 226 -0.27 5.59 -10.34
CA TRP A 226 -1.47 6.20 -9.76
C TRP A 226 -1.26 7.68 -9.39
N ALA A 227 -0.11 8.04 -8.82
CA ALA A 227 0.22 9.43 -8.52
C ALA A 227 0.21 10.29 -9.78
N LEU A 228 0.76 9.79 -10.89
CA LEU A 228 0.73 10.48 -12.18
C LEU A 228 -0.70 10.61 -12.73
N VAL A 229 -1.53 9.56 -12.62
CA VAL A 229 -2.94 9.62 -13.03
C VAL A 229 -3.70 10.69 -12.23
N LEU A 230 -3.50 10.76 -10.91
CA LEU A 230 -4.11 11.78 -10.06
C LEU A 230 -3.59 13.20 -10.36
N LEU A 231 -2.28 13.32 -10.60
CA LEU A 231 -1.64 14.58 -10.95
C LEU A 231 -2.24 15.15 -12.26
N ILE A 232 -2.33 14.33 -13.30
CA ILE A 232 -2.96 14.70 -14.57
C ILE A 232 -4.45 15.01 -14.36
N GLY A 233 -5.16 14.20 -13.56
CA GLY A 233 -6.56 14.41 -13.21
C GLY A 233 -6.85 15.71 -12.47
N SER A 234 -5.86 16.30 -11.80
CA SER A 234 -5.99 17.57 -11.08
C SER A 234 -5.95 18.81 -11.98
N ILE A 235 -5.40 18.70 -13.20
CA ILE A 235 -5.21 19.83 -14.14
C ILE A 235 -6.52 20.59 -14.46
N PRO A 236 -7.65 19.94 -14.80
CA PRO A 236 -8.88 20.65 -15.12
C PRO A 236 -9.40 21.50 -13.96
N ALA A 237 -9.23 21.03 -12.71
CA ALA A 237 -9.65 21.75 -11.52
C ALA A 237 -8.79 23.00 -11.29
N ILE A 238 -7.48 22.90 -11.56
CA ILE A 238 -6.55 24.04 -11.52
C ILE A 238 -6.93 25.09 -12.57
N VAL A 239 -7.16 24.67 -13.81
CA VAL A 239 -7.58 25.57 -14.90
C VAL A 239 -8.87 26.31 -14.53
N LYS A 240 -9.83 25.60 -13.94
CA LYS A 240 -11.09 26.21 -13.47
C LYS A 240 -10.85 27.23 -12.36
N ALA A 241 -9.99 26.93 -11.39
CA ALA A 241 -9.66 27.83 -10.29
C ALA A 241 -8.97 29.13 -10.80
N VAL A 242 -8.00 29.00 -11.70
CA VAL A 242 -7.28 30.13 -12.31
C VAL A 242 -8.23 31.01 -13.12
N ARG A 243 -9.07 30.42 -13.98
CA ARG A 243 -10.04 31.18 -14.81
C ARG A 243 -11.00 32.01 -13.98
N THR A 244 -11.48 31.49 -12.84
CA THR A 244 -12.39 32.23 -11.94
C THR A 244 -11.69 33.37 -11.21
N THR A 245 -10.40 33.23 -10.92
CA THR A 245 -9.60 34.29 -10.30
C THR A 245 -9.38 35.44 -11.29
N ALA A 246 -9.05 35.13 -12.55
CA ALA A 246 -8.85 36.11 -13.61
C ALA A 246 -10.11 36.91 -13.98
N THR A 247 -11.31 36.33 -13.80
CA THR A 247 -12.58 37.04 -14.03
C THR A 247 -12.93 37.99 -12.89
N THR A 248 -12.50 37.68 -11.66
CA THR A 248 -12.78 38.50 -10.47
C THR A 248 -11.80 39.67 -10.34
N SER A 249 -10.60 39.57 -10.90
CA SER A 249 -9.56 40.62 -10.86
C SER A 249 -9.69 41.69 -11.95
N ARG A 250 -10.70 41.61 -12.84
CA ARG A 250 -10.89 42.60 -13.90
C ARG A 250 -11.51 43.87 -13.28
N PRO A 251 -10.82 45.02 -13.26
CA PRO A 251 -11.38 46.24 -12.70
C PRO A 251 -12.57 46.66 -13.56
N THR A 252 -13.71 46.93 -12.91
CA THR A 252 -14.84 47.61 -13.53
C THR A 252 -14.37 48.98 -14.00
N ARG A 253 -14.05 49.10 -15.29
CA ARG A 253 -13.90 50.41 -15.94
C ARG A 253 -15.26 51.10 -15.86
N LYS A 254 -15.34 52.10 -14.96
CA LYS A 254 -16.29 53.21 -15.10
C LYS A 254 -15.76 54.15 -16.17
#